data_AF-X1LQ90-F1
#
_entry.id   AF-X1LQ90-F1
#
_cell.length_a   1.000
_cell.length_b   1.000
_cell.length_c   1.000
_cell.angle_alpha   90.00
_cell.angle_beta   90.00
_cell.angle_gamma   90.00
#
_symmetry.space_group_name_H-M   'P 1'
#
loop_
_entity.id
_entity.type
_entity.pdbx_description
1 polymer ?
#
loop_
_entity_poly.entity_id
_entity_poly.type
_entity_poly.pdbx_seq_one_letter_code
_entity_poly.pdbx_strand_id
1 'polypeptide(L)'
;AKAFAAAKPILEAMGKKIVHCGDAGAGQAAKICNNMILGISMIGVSEAFALAEKLGLSHQALFDVASTSSGQCWSLTTYCPVPGPVPASPANNDYKPGFAAALMLKDLRLSQDAA
;
A
#
# COMPACT_ATOMS: atom_id res chain seq x y z
N ALA A 1 -14.14 -23.87 5.75
CA ALA A 1 -13.28 -24.44 6.81
C ALA A 1 -12.43 -25.65 6.34
N LYS A 2 -13.01 -26.78 5.91
CA LYS A 2 -12.25 -28.00 5.54
C LYS A 2 -11.23 -27.77 4.40
N ALA A 3 -11.63 -27.06 3.34
CA ALA A 3 -10.74 -26.73 2.22
C ALA A 3 -9.56 -25.84 2.64
N PHE A 4 -9.81 -24.84 3.49
CA PHE A 4 -8.76 -23.97 4.03
C PHE A 4 -7.74 -24.75 4.86
N ALA A 5 -8.21 -25.62 5.76
CA ALA A 5 -7.32 -26.45 6.58
C ALA A 5 -6.44 -27.39 5.72
N ALA A 6 -7.03 -27.98 4.66
CA ALA A 6 -6.29 -28.82 3.73
C ALA A 6 -5.23 -28.05 2.91
N ALA A 7 -5.52 -26.80 2.52
CA ALA A 7 -4.59 -25.97 1.75
C ALA A 7 -3.50 -25.32 2.62
N LYS A 8 -3.72 -25.19 3.94
CA LYS A 8 -2.86 -24.42 4.85
C LYS A 8 -1.37 -24.78 4.76
N PRO A 9 -0.93 -26.06 4.76
CA PRO A 9 0.51 -26.38 4.68
C PRO A 9 1.18 -25.88 3.38
N ILE A 10 0.44 -25.89 2.27
CA ILE A 10 0.93 -25.40 0.98
C ILE A 10 1.02 -23.87 1.01
N LEU A 11 0.02 -23.20 1.57
CA LEU A 11 0.01 -21.74 1.72
C LEU A 11 1.14 -21.25 2.65
N GLU A 12 1.44 -22.00 3.72
CA GLU A 12 2.52 -21.71 4.66
C GLU A 12 3.92 -21.84 4.02
N ALA A 13 4.07 -22.71 3.03
CA ALA A 13 5.30 -22.80 2.25
C ALA A 13 5.51 -21.60 1.30
N MET A 14 4.44 -20.89 0.91
CA MET A 14 4.52 -19.75 -0.03
C MET A 14 4.57 -18.38 0.67
N GLY A 15 3.97 -18.24 1.85
CA GLY A 15 3.77 -16.93 2.46
C GLY A 15 3.77 -16.95 3.99
N LYS A 16 4.16 -15.82 4.57
CA LYS A 16 4.30 -15.68 6.03
C LYS A 16 2.96 -15.46 6.77
N LYS A 17 1.97 -14.85 6.11
CA LYS A 17 0.69 -14.48 6.72
C LYS A 17 -0.45 -15.07 5.91
N ILE A 18 -1.32 -15.80 6.59
CA ILE A 18 -2.49 -16.45 6.00
C ILE A 18 -3.69 -16.06 6.85
N VAL A 19 -4.72 -15.49 6.21
CA VAL A 19 -5.93 -15.01 6.87
C VAL A 19 -7.13 -15.63 6.16
N HIS A 20 -8.00 -16.29 6.92
CA HIS A 20 -9.26 -16.82 6.39
C HIS A 20 -10.32 -15.71 6.43
N CYS A 21 -10.58 -15.06 5.30
CA CYS A 21 -11.43 -13.87 5.23
C CYS A 21 -12.94 -14.15 5.27
N GLY A 22 -13.38 -15.41 5.21
CA GLY A 22 -14.80 -15.78 5.19
C GLY A 22 -15.10 -16.84 4.12
N ASP A 23 -16.32 -16.80 3.60
CA ASP A 23 -16.79 -17.71 2.54
C ASP A 23 -16.19 -17.36 1.16
N ALA A 24 -16.63 -18.08 0.13
CA ALA A 24 -16.18 -17.87 -1.24
C ALA A 24 -16.31 -16.39 -1.65
N GLY A 25 -15.24 -15.83 -2.22
CA GLY A 25 -15.17 -14.41 -2.61
C GLY A 25 -14.64 -13.47 -1.53
N ALA A 26 -14.74 -13.80 -0.24
CA ALA A 26 -14.34 -12.90 0.84
C ALA A 26 -12.84 -12.51 0.83
N GLY A 27 -11.97 -13.41 0.36
CA GLY A 27 -10.55 -13.11 0.17
C GLY A 27 -10.29 -12.07 -0.93
N GLN A 28 -11.08 -12.09 -2.01
CA GLN A 28 -10.99 -11.06 -3.06
C GLN A 28 -11.53 -9.73 -2.57
N ALA A 29 -12.68 -9.73 -1.88
CA ALA A 29 -13.25 -8.55 -1.25
C ALA A 29 -12.25 -7.88 -0.29
N ALA A 30 -11.61 -8.66 0.59
CA ALA A 30 -10.57 -8.15 1.49
C ALA A 30 -9.40 -7.52 0.73
N LYS A 31 -8.95 -8.15 -0.37
CA LYS A 31 -7.85 -7.64 -1.20
C LYS A 31 -8.19 -6.32 -1.88
N ILE A 32 -9.35 -6.20 -2.52
CA ILE A 32 -9.74 -4.98 -3.24
C ILE A 32 -9.99 -3.81 -2.27
N CYS A 33 -10.57 -4.07 -1.09
CA CYS A 33 -10.71 -3.05 -0.04
C CYS A 33 -9.34 -2.54 0.44
N ASN A 34 -8.40 -3.46 0.73
CA ASN A 34 -7.04 -3.08 1.11
C ASN A 34 -6.33 -2.27 0.02
N ASN A 35 -6.42 -2.70 -1.24
CA ASN A 35 -5.72 -2.01 -2.34
C ASN A 35 -6.37 -0.67 -2.70
N MET A 36 -7.67 -0.50 -2.44
CA MET A 36 -8.33 0.81 -2.49
C MET A 36 -7.78 1.77 -1.43
N ILE A 37 -7.65 1.31 -0.17
CA ILE A 37 -7.01 2.09 0.91
C ILE A 37 -5.57 2.46 0.53
N LEU A 38 -4.82 1.52 -0.03
CA LEU A 38 -3.45 1.75 -0.50
C LEU A 38 -3.41 2.83 -1.61
N GLY A 39 -4.30 2.75 -2.60
CA GLY A 39 -4.39 3.74 -3.67
C GLY A 39 -4.70 5.14 -3.17
N ILE A 40 -5.71 5.28 -2.30
CA ILE A 40 -6.10 6.56 -1.69
C ILE A 40 -4.96 7.15 -0.86
N SER A 41 -4.37 6.34 0.03
CA SER A 41 -3.29 6.81 0.90
C SER A 41 -2.03 7.19 0.12
N MET A 42 -1.69 6.49 -0.96
CA MET A 42 -0.55 6.85 -1.81
C MET A 42 -0.73 8.24 -2.45
N ILE A 43 -1.93 8.52 -2.97
CA ILE A 43 -2.25 9.83 -3.55
C ILE A 43 -2.19 10.91 -2.45
N GLY A 44 -2.86 10.69 -1.31
CA GLY A 44 -2.88 11.65 -0.21
C GLY A 44 -1.48 11.97 0.35
N VAL A 45 -0.61 10.97 0.48
CA VAL A 45 0.79 11.18 0.89
C VAL A 45 1.56 11.97 -0.17
N SER A 46 1.37 11.67 -1.45
CA SER A 46 2.03 12.38 -2.55
C SER A 46 1.62 13.86 -2.59
N GLU A 47 0.32 14.15 -2.42
CA GLU A 47 -0.21 15.51 -2.33
C GLU A 47 0.34 16.26 -1.11
N ALA A 48 0.44 15.59 0.04
CA ALA A 48 1.00 16.18 1.26
C ALA A 48 2.48 16.57 1.08
N PHE A 49 3.29 15.74 0.42
CA PHE A 49 4.68 16.08 0.11
C PHE A 49 4.80 17.25 -0.86
N ALA A 50 3.98 17.27 -1.92
CA ALA A 50 3.95 18.39 -2.87
C ALA A 50 3.51 19.71 -2.19
N LEU A 51 2.58 19.65 -1.24
CA LEU A 51 2.19 20.81 -0.44
C LEU A 51 3.31 21.25 0.50
N ALA A 52 3.97 20.31 1.19
CA ALA A 52 5.08 20.62 2.08
C ALA A 52 6.23 21.32 1.35
N GLU A 53 6.60 20.87 0.16
CA GLU A 53 7.61 21.52 -0.68
C GLU A 53 7.22 22.97 -1.01
N LYS A 54 5.97 23.20 -1.42
CA LYS A 54 5.44 24.56 -1.68
C LYS A 54 5.46 25.46 -0.44
N LEU A 55 5.31 24.89 0.75
CA LEU A 55 5.38 25.60 2.03
C LEU A 55 6.80 25.74 2.57
N GLY A 56 7.82 25.25 1.84
CA GLY A 56 9.23 25.35 2.22
C GLY A 56 9.69 24.31 3.24
N LEU A 57 8.92 23.24 3.46
CA LEU A 57 9.32 22.11 4.30
C LEU A 57 10.18 21.15 3.49
N SER A 58 11.23 20.61 4.11
CA SER A 58 11.97 19.49 3.53
C SER A 58 11.13 18.21 3.58
N HIS A 59 11.39 17.28 2.66
CA HIS A 59 10.79 15.95 2.69
C HIS A 59 11.05 15.24 4.03
N GLN A 60 12.26 15.38 4.58
CA GLN A 60 12.60 14.74 5.85
C GLN A 60 11.77 15.31 7.01
N ALA A 61 11.60 16.64 7.06
CA ALA A 61 10.82 17.27 8.13
C ALA A 61 9.35 16.82 8.11
N LEU A 62 8.72 16.75 6.94
CA LEU A 62 7.35 16.21 6.82
C LEU A 62 7.32 14.72 7.20
N PHE A 63 8.27 13.93 6.72
CA PHE A 63 8.33 12.50 7.02
C PHE A 63 8.45 12.24 8.53
N ASP A 64 9.34 12.94 9.24
CA ASP A 64 9.57 12.76 10.67
C ASP A 64 8.29 13.01 11.49
N VAL A 65 7.53 14.05 11.13
CA VAL A 65 6.25 14.37 11.78
C VAL A 65 5.17 13.36 11.40
N ALA A 66 4.94 13.15 10.11
CA ALA A 66 3.80 12.36 9.64
C ALA A 66 3.96 10.86 9.93
N SER A 67 5.19 10.33 9.95
CA SER A 67 5.47 8.92 10.21
C SER A 67 5.21 8.48 11.66
N THR A 68 5.09 9.44 12.58
CA THR A 68 4.84 9.21 14.01
C THR A 68 3.49 9.77 14.46
N SER A 69 2.69 10.30 13.53
CA SER A 69 1.41 10.96 13.78
C SER A 69 0.25 10.20 13.14
N SER A 70 -0.96 10.78 13.23
CA SER A 70 -2.19 10.18 12.68
C SER A 70 -2.21 10.02 11.16
N GLY A 71 -1.34 10.73 10.43
CA GLY A 71 -1.17 10.57 8.98
C GLY A 71 -0.36 9.33 8.57
N GLN A 72 0.14 8.56 9.53
CA GLN A 72 0.99 7.41 9.26
C GLN A 72 0.24 6.33 8.45
N CYS A 73 0.88 5.88 7.38
CA CYS A 73 0.46 4.73 6.60
C CYS A 73 1.66 4.09 5.89
N TRP A 74 1.47 2.92 5.30
CA TRP A 74 2.52 2.18 4.59
C TRP A 74 3.12 2.98 3.42
N SER A 75 2.26 3.70 2.68
CA SER A 75 2.68 4.58 1.57
C SER A 75 3.65 5.68 2.01
N LEU A 76 3.59 6.09 3.29
CA LEU A 76 4.54 7.02 3.87
C LEU A 76 5.80 6.30 4.37
N THR A 77 5.66 5.31 5.25
CA THR A 77 6.79 4.77 6.04
C THR A 77 7.62 3.71 5.35
N THR A 78 7.09 3.10 4.29
CA THR A 78 7.78 2.02 3.55
C THR A 78 7.88 2.30 2.06
N TYR A 79 6.94 3.05 1.51
CA TYR A 79 6.85 3.32 0.07
C TYR A 79 6.83 4.81 -0.26
N CYS A 80 7.56 5.60 0.54
CA CYS A 80 7.59 7.06 0.45
C CYS A 80 7.76 7.54 -1.02
N PRO A 81 6.86 8.42 -1.53
CA PRO A 81 6.82 8.80 -2.94
C PRO A 81 7.89 9.82 -3.34
N VAL A 82 8.68 10.31 -2.38
CA VAL A 82 9.79 11.24 -2.60
C VAL A 82 11.13 10.58 -2.25
N PRO A 83 12.22 10.92 -2.97
CA PRO A 83 13.55 10.40 -2.67
C PRO A 83 14.07 10.94 -1.33
N GLY A 84 14.89 10.14 -0.64
CA GLY A 84 15.53 10.48 0.64
C GLY A 84 15.00 9.68 1.84
N PRO A 85 13.82 10.00 2.40
CA PRO A 85 13.42 9.53 3.73
C PRO A 85 13.35 8.01 3.91
N VAL A 86 13.03 7.28 2.82
CA VAL A 86 12.99 5.81 2.82
C VAL A 86 13.89 5.30 1.69
N PRO A 87 15.18 5.00 1.95
CA PRO A 87 16.15 4.65 0.89
C PRO A 87 15.75 3.46 0.02
N ALA A 88 15.00 2.51 0.57
CA ALA A 88 14.52 1.34 -0.17
C ALA A 88 13.26 1.60 -1.01
N SER A 89 12.65 2.80 -0.94
CA SER A 89 11.46 3.12 -1.73
C SER A 89 11.81 3.29 -3.21
N PRO A 90 10.87 3.01 -4.13
CA PRO A 90 11.11 3.19 -5.57
C PRO A 90 11.45 4.61 -5.98
N ALA A 91 11.07 5.62 -5.19
CA ALA A 91 11.39 7.02 -5.47
C ALA A 91 12.91 7.28 -5.53
N ASN A 92 13.73 6.41 -4.93
CA ASN A 92 15.19 6.45 -5.00
C ASN A 92 15.80 5.62 -6.16
N ASN A 93 14.97 5.02 -7.01
CA ASN A 93 15.40 4.15 -8.11
C ASN A 93 14.54 4.37 -9.35
N ASP A 94 14.39 5.63 -9.76
CA ASP A 94 13.66 6.04 -10.97
C ASP A 94 12.23 5.50 -11.06
N TYR A 95 11.59 5.29 -9.90
CA TYR A 95 10.26 4.67 -9.79
C TYR A 95 10.16 3.29 -10.46
N LYS A 96 11.28 2.55 -10.56
CA LYS A 96 11.24 1.15 -11.01
C LYS A 96 10.26 0.36 -10.15
N PRO A 97 9.28 -0.34 -10.74
CA PRO A 97 8.15 -0.85 -9.97
C PRO A 97 8.56 -1.90 -8.93
N GLY A 98 8.18 -1.67 -7.67
CA GLY A 98 7.91 -2.78 -6.75
C GLY A 98 6.47 -3.28 -6.94
N PHE A 99 5.52 -2.35 -6.98
CA PHE A 99 4.15 -2.59 -7.43
C PHE A 99 3.82 -1.62 -8.57
N ALA A 100 3.53 -2.15 -9.76
CA ALA A 100 3.34 -1.34 -10.95
C ALA A 100 2.01 -0.56 -10.93
N ALA A 101 2.03 0.69 -11.39
CA ALA A 101 0.84 1.54 -11.49
C ALA A 101 -0.30 0.88 -12.30
N ALA A 102 0.03 0.12 -13.36
CA ALA A 102 -0.94 -0.63 -14.14
C ALA A 102 -1.67 -1.71 -13.31
N LEU A 103 -0.98 -2.36 -12.36
CA LEU A 103 -1.58 -3.33 -11.46
C LEU A 103 -2.46 -2.65 -10.41
N MET A 104 -2.04 -1.48 -9.90
CA MET A 104 -2.88 -0.68 -9.02
C MET A 104 -4.17 -0.22 -9.73
N LEU A 105 -4.07 0.27 -10.96
CA LEU A 105 -5.25 0.67 -11.75
C LEU A 105 -6.21 -0.50 -11.96
N LYS A 106 -5.69 -1.69 -12.25
CA LYS A 106 -6.51 -2.90 -12.35
C LYS A 106 -7.25 -3.18 -11.04
N ASP A 107 -6.56 -3.14 -9.90
CA ASP A 107 -7.18 -3.43 -8.61
C ASP A 107 -8.18 -2.34 -8.18
N LEU A 108 -7.95 -1.07 -8.53
CA LEU A 108 -8.92 0.02 -8.31
C LEU A 108 -10.16 -0.12 -9.20
N ARG A 109 -10.03 -0.57 -10.45
CA ARG A 109 -11.19 -0.88 -11.30
C ARG A 109 -12.04 -1.99 -10.68
N LEU A 110 -11.40 -3.05 -10.17
CA LEU A 110 -12.11 -4.12 -9.46
C LEU A 110 -12.80 -3.62 -8.18
N SER A 111 -12.25 -2.61 -7.49
CA SER A 111 -12.93 -2.03 -6.33
C SER A 111 -14.15 -1.19 -6.74
N GLN A 112 -14.10 -0.51 -7.89
CA GLN A 112 -15.26 0.21 -8.43
C GLN A 112 -16.34 -0.73 -8.97
N ASP A 113 -15.95 -1.83 -9.65
CA ASP A 113 -16.91 -2.81 -10.16
C ASP A 113 -17.69 -3.52 -9.04
N ALA A 114 -17.16 -3.52 -7.81
CA ALA A 114 -17.77 -4.13 -6.64
C ALA A 114 -18.67 -3.19 -5.80
N ALA A 115 -18.67 -1.88 -6.09
CA ALA A 115 -19.42 -0.84 -5.38
C ALA A 115 -20.80 -0.62 -6.01
#